data_AF-A0A6N9INT4-F1
#
_entry.id   AF-A0A6N9INT4-F1
#
_cell.length_a   1.000
_cell.length_b   1.000
_cell.length_c   1.000
_cell.angle_alpha   90.00
_cell.angle_beta   90.00
_cell.angle_gamma   90.00
#
_symmetry.space_group_name_H-M   'P 1'
#
loop_
_entity.id
_entity.type
_entity.pdbx_description
1 polymer ?
#
loop_
_entity_poly.entity_id
_entity_poly.type
_entity_poly.pdbx_seq_one_letter_code
_entity_poly.pdbx_strand_id
1 'polypeptide(L)' 'MNWDDFFKDLQKWMQASNVMIDKLGLGSSQYWKWCIDTLGVLEKRYPHPLVVRFLADILSYQDEAVSQIQGRKQNGN' A
#
# COMPACT_ATOMS: atom_id res chain seq x y z
N MET A 1 8.55 20.22 -6.49
CA MET A 1 8.37 18.89 -5.88
C MET A 1 9.71 18.48 -5.28
N ASN A 2 9.78 18.16 -3.99
CA ASN A 2 11.00 17.63 -3.39
C ASN A 2 10.94 16.10 -3.42
N TRP A 3 11.68 15.51 -4.36
CA TRP A 3 11.67 14.05 -4.56
C TRP A 3 12.31 13.30 -3.40
N ASP A 4 13.34 13.87 -2.77
CA ASP A 4 14.01 13.27 -1.62
C ASP A 4 13.05 13.11 -0.44
N ASP A 5 12.25 14.16 -0.14
CA ASP A 5 11.24 14.09 0.91
C ASP A 5 10.16 13.05 0.59
N PHE A 6 9.67 13.01 -0.66
CA PHE A 6 8.68 12.03 -1.09
C PHE A 6 9.17 10.60 -0.91
N PHE A 7 10.37 10.28 -1.39
CA PHE A 7 10.89 8.92 -1.28
C PHE A 7 11.21 8.53 0.17
N LYS A 8 11.64 9.48 1.02
CA LYS A 8 11.81 9.24 2.46
C LYS A 8 10.48 8.92 3.14
N ASP A 9 9.42 9.66 2.83
CA ASP A 9 8.11 9.40 3.42
C ASP A 9 7.46 8.13 2.86
N LEU A 10 7.66 7.85 1.56
CA LEU A 10 7.26 6.59 0.96
C LEU A 10 7.97 5.39 1.60
N GLN A 11 9.29 5.49 1.86
CA GLN A 11 10.05 4.45 2.54
C GLN A 11 9.51 4.18 3.95
N LYS A 12 9.19 5.23 4.73
CA LYS A 12 8.54 5.07 6.04
C LYS A 12 7.18 4.41 5.92
N TRP A 13 6.41 4.77 4.89
CA TRP A 13 5.11 4.15 4.62
C TRP A 13 5.26 2.65 4.32
N MET A 14 6.23 2.25 3.50
CA MET A 14 6.50 0.83 3.21
C MET A 14 6.88 0.05 4.49
N GLN A 15 7.68 0.64 5.37
CA GLN A 15 8.00 0.04 6.67
C GLN A 15 6.76 -0.10 7.56
N ALA A 16 5.91 0.92 7.60
CA ALA A 16 4.64 0.86 8.33
C ALA A 16 3.70 -0.21 7.75
N SER A 17 3.62 -0.33 6.42
CA SER A 17 2.81 -1.34 5.72
C SER A 17 3.19 -2.75 6.17
N ASN A 18 4.48 -3.09 6.25
CA ASN A 18 4.94 -4.39 6.77
C ASN A 18 4.38 -4.67 8.17
N VAL A 19 4.47 -3.70 9.09
CA VAL A 19 3.94 -3.84 10.45
C VAL A 19 2.42 -3.98 10.46
N MET A 20 1.71 -3.27 9.59
CA MET A 20 0.25 -3.31 9.52
C MET A 20 -0.27 -4.60 8.88
N ILE A 21 0.48 -5.17 7.93
CA ILE A 21 0.21 -6.49 7.35
C ILE A 21 0.26 -7.55 8.46
N ASP A 22 1.28 -7.53 9.32
CA ASP A 22 1.40 -8.48 10.43
C ASP A 22 0.29 -8.31 11.47
N LYS A 23 -0.12 -7.07 11.74
CA LYS A 23 -1.12 -6.76 12.77
C LYS A 23 -2.56 -7.01 12.33
N LEU A 24 -2.90 -6.63 11.10
CA LEU A 24 -4.29 -6.65 10.61
C LEU A 24 -4.54 -7.80 9.64
N GLY A 25 -3.50 -8.33 9.01
CA GLY A 25 -3.61 -9.26 7.89
C GLY A 25 -3.84 -8.52 6.57
N LEU A 26 -3.04 -8.84 5.56
CA LEU A 26 -3.05 -8.19 4.24
C LEU A 26 -4.44 -8.22 3.56
N GLY A 27 -5.20 -9.30 3.72
CA GLY A 27 -6.54 -9.44 3.14
C GLY A 27 -7.67 -8.82 3.97
N SER A 28 -7.37 -8.16 5.09
CA SER A 28 -8.39 -7.60 5.97
C SER A 28 -8.93 -6.27 5.46
N SER A 29 -10.21 -6.00 5.69
CA SER A 29 -10.81 -4.70 5.36
C SER A 29 -10.16 -3.56 6.17
N GLN A 30 -9.69 -3.83 7.39
CA GLN A 30 -8.99 -2.85 8.21
C GLN A 30 -7.65 -2.44 7.57
N TYR A 31 -6.88 -3.40 7.05
CA TYR A 31 -5.63 -3.09 6.34
C TYR A 31 -5.89 -2.23 5.10
N TRP A 32 -6.87 -2.62 4.28
CA TRP A 32 -7.20 -1.89 3.06
C TRP A 32 -7.68 -0.46 3.31
N LYS A 33 -8.50 -0.27 4.34
CA LYS A 33 -8.90 1.06 4.79
C LYS A 33 -7.68 1.90 5.19
N TRP A 34 -6.79 1.34 6.03
CA TRP A 34 -5.57 2.02 6.45
C TRP A 34 -4.65 2.36 5.26
N CYS A 35 -4.50 1.43 4.31
CA CYS A 35 -3.69 1.60 3.11
C CYS A 35 -4.18 2.79 2.27
N ILE A 36 -5.47 2.81 1.92
CA ILE A 36 -6.09 3.89 1.14
C ILE A 36 -6.00 5.24 1.87
N ASP A 37 -6.35 5.26 3.16
CA ASP A 37 -6.35 6.49 3.95
C ASP A 37 -4.93 7.10 4.02
N THR A 38 -3.90 6.28 4.23
CA THR A 38 -2.52 6.75 4.38
C THR A 38 -1.83 7.08 3.07
N LEU A 39 -2.10 6.35 1.97
CA LEU A 39 -1.64 6.73 0.63
C LEU A 39 -2.28 8.06 0.19
N GLY A 40 -3.56 8.28 0.50
CA GLY A 40 -4.22 9.57 0.23
C GLY A 40 -3.60 10.75 0.97
N VAL A 41 -2.95 10.53 2.13
CA VAL A 41 -2.16 11.58 2.81
C VAL A 41 -0.89 11.92 2.03
N LEU A 42 -0.19 10.92 1.48
CA LEU A 42 1.00 11.13 0.65
C LEU A 42 0.63 11.87 -0.65
N GLU A 43 -0.47 11.46 -1.30
CA GLU A 43 -0.98 12.14 -2.51
C GLU A 43 -1.23 13.63 -2.26
N LYS A 44 -1.94 13.96 -1.16
CA LYS A 44 -2.24 15.35 -0.80
C LYS A 44 -1.01 16.17 -0.43
N ARG A 45 -0.03 15.54 0.24
CA ARG A 45 1.24 16.18 0.61
C ARG A 45 2.10 16.50 -0.63
N TYR A 46 1.99 15.65 -1.65
CA TYR A 46 2.82 15.70 -2.84
C TYR A 46 1.96 15.69 -4.12
N PRO A 47 1.28 16.81 -4.45
CA PRO A 47 0.34 16.89 -5.56
C PRO A 47 1.07 16.91 -6.92
N HIS A 48 1.52 15.75 -7.37
CA HIS A 48 2.26 15.56 -8.61
C HIS A 48 1.75 14.31 -9.36
N PRO A 49 1.49 14.36 -10.69
CA PRO A 49 0.90 13.23 -11.43
C PRO A 49 1.70 11.93 -11.32
N LEU A 50 3.02 12.02 -11.30
CA LEU A 50 3.88 10.83 -11.14
C LEU A 50 3.80 10.22 -9.73
N VAL A 51 3.55 11.02 -8.69
CA VAL A 51 3.32 10.49 -7.34
C VAL A 51 2.07 9.63 -7.34
N VAL A 52 0.97 10.12 -7.91
CA VAL A 52 -0.28 9.36 -8.05
C VAL A 52 -0.04 8.01 -8.71
N ARG A 53 0.78 7.97 -9.78
CA ARG A 53 1.14 6.70 -10.45
C ARG A 53 1.91 5.75 -9.53
N PHE A 54 2.92 6.22 -8.80
CA PHE A 54 3.64 5.37 -7.84
C PHE A 54 2.70 4.81 -6.76
N LEU A 55 1.81 5.63 -6.21
CA LEU A 55 0.89 5.18 -5.16
C LEU A 55 -0.15 4.19 -5.70
N ALA A 56 -0.61 4.38 -6.94
CA ALA A 56 -1.49 3.44 -7.62
C ALA A 56 -0.80 2.09 -7.88
N ASP A 57 0.45 2.09 -8.36
CA ASP A 57 1.22 0.87 -8.58
C ASP A 57 1.43 0.08 -7.29
N ILE A 58 1.65 0.77 -6.17
CA ILE A 58 1.73 0.15 -4.84
C ILE A 58 0.39 -0.50 -4.48
N LEU A 59 -0.72 0.20 -4.67
CA LEU A 59 -2.05 -0.34 -4.37
C LEU A 59 -2.36 -1.59 -5.20
N SER A 60 -2.05 -1.55 -6.50
CA SER A 60 -2.20 -2.69 -7.42
C SER A 60 -1.35 -3.88 -6.98
N TYR A 61 -0.09 -3.66 -6.61
CA TYR A 61 0.78 -4.72 -6.10
C TYR A 61 0.20 -5.41 -4.85
N GLN A 62 -0.36 -4.63 -3.92
CA GLN A 62 -0.98 -5.18 -2.70
C GLN A 62 -2.23 -6.02 -3.04
N ASP A 63 -2.99 -5.62 -4.06
CA ASP A 63 -4.22 -6.32 -4.48
C ASP A 63 -3.90 -7.65 -5.16
N GLU A 64 -2.89 -7.65 -6.03
CA GLU A 64 -2.34 -8.86 -6.63
C GLU A 64 -1.83 -9.84 -5.55
N ALA A 65 -1.13 -9.34 -4.53
CA ALA A 65 -0.64 -10.15 -3.44
C ALA A 65 -1.78 -10.81 -2.63
N VAL A 66 -2.87 -10.08 -2.36
CA VAL A 66 -4.09 -10.64 -1.73
C VAL A 66 -4.70 -11.73 -2.62
N SER A 67 -4.85 -11.45 -3.91
CA SER A 67 -5.43 -12.38 -4.89
C SER A 67 -4.66 -13.69 -4.96
N GLN A 68 -3.32 -13.63 -4.92
CA GLN A 68 -2.47 -14.82 -4.90
C GLN A 68 -2.63 -15.63 -3.60
N ILE A 69 -2.72 -14.98 -2.44
CA ILE A 69 -2.95 -15.65 -1.15
C ILE A 69 -4.32 -16.34 -1.15
N GLN A 70 -5.35 -15.68 -1.66
CA GLN A 70 -6.70 -16.23 -1.72
C GLN A 70 -6.80 -17.40 -2.71
N GLY A 71 -6.17 -17.29 -3.89
CA GLY A 71 -6.11 -18.38 -4.87
C GLY A 71 -5.37 -19.61 -4.36
N ARG A 72 -4.29 -19.43 -3.58
CA ARG A 72 -3.58 -20.54 -2.91
C ARG A 72 -4.44 -21.22 -1.84
N LYS A 73 -5.25 -20.46 -1.09
CA LYS A 73 -6.18 -21.04 -0.09
C LYS A 73 -7.30 -21.88 -0.73
N GLN A 74 -7.75 -21.53 -1.95
CA GLN A 74 -8.80 -22.29 -2.64
C GLN A 74 -8.31 -23.61 -3.24
N ASN A 75 -7.04 -23.66 -3.68
CA ASN A 75 -6.45 -24.85 -4.32
C ASN A 75 -5.80 -25.84 -3.34
N GLY A 76 -5.83 -25.54 -2.04
CA GLY A 76 -5.19 -26.34 -0.98
C GLY A 76 -6.15 -27.13 -0.09
N ASN A 77 -7.43 -27.28 -0.50
CA ASN A 77 -8.45 -28.09 0.18
C ASN A 77 -8.75 -29.37 -0.59
#